data_AF-A0A9P3N1H7-F1
#
_entry.id   AF-A0A9P3N1H7-F1
#
_cell.length_a   1.000
_cell.length_b   1.000
_cell.length_c   1.000
_cell.angle_alpha   90.00
_cell.angle_beta   90.00
_cell.angle_gamma   90.00
#
_symmetry.space_group_name_H-M   'P 1'
#
loop_
_entity.id
_entity.type
_entity.pdbx_description
1 polymer ?
#
loop_
_entity_poly.entity_id
_entity_poly.type
_entity_poly.pdbx_seq_one_letter_code
_entity_poly.pdbx_strand_id
1 'polypeptide(L)'
;MSTTQRIMSSLPAGQQAGGAGGQVSYADLQRADAAWRALRTTPPGAPTAPAPQVVKRKPGSCLSAAPSREAGSTGSSDSGGAGGKGAVDVDVAVCGGTLGVFVATSLALRGKRVAIVERGALRGRAQEWNVSRREVQELVALGVLTAGEVEDAIAVAFNPCRCGFAGGEDIWVSDILNLGVSPARLVEAAKQRFVSLGGVLLEGVALASIHVHDDAAVLSFEDPSRPPLTTRLVVDAMGHASPIVRQVRWGQKPDGICLVVGTCARGFPPEANSTGDIICTTGPTITIGQSPLQLFWEAFPSGSGPSDRTTYMFSYMDAQPERPSLEAMLELYWRLMPQYQGIDSIDSVAVQRVLFGFFPTFRDSPLRPAFDRVIQVGDASGIQSPLSFGGFGAITRHLPRITDGLVDALDGDLLSRNALACINPYQPNLSGAWLLQRAMSARVGSSPPPDFINNLLATNFACMQKLGDPVLRPFLQDVTQFAPLALTMGSMVVSRPSLLPTIFLQVGPIPLRDWLLHFTTLAAFSALHQLASALSLSEAVASLPPRQRFFWRRRLEAWEFGSGLDYKL
;
A
#
# COMPACT_ATOMS: atom_id res chain seq x y z
N MET A 1 31.07 13.23 13.05
CA MET A 1 29.89 12.36 13.27
C MET A 1 28.68 13.13 12.78
N SER A 2 27.87 12.55 11.88
CA SER A 2 26.67 13.23 11.33
C SER A 2 25.62 13.43 12.44
N THR A 3 24.71 14.38 12.27
CA THR A 3 23.60 14.59 13.23
C THR A 3 22.76 13.33 13.33
N THR A 4 22.52 12.70 12.19
CA THR A 4 21.82 11.42 12.09
C THR A 4 22.49 10.33 12.90
N GLN A 5 23.80 10.12 12.73
CA GLN A 5 24.53 9.11 13.50
C GLN A 5 24.49 9.43 15.00
N ARG A 6 24.64 10.70 15.40
CA ARG A 6 24.52 11.13 16.81
C ARG A 6 23.18 10.77 17.43
N ILE A 7 22.09 11.18 16.79
CA ILE A 7 20.74 10.95 17.33
C ILE A 7 20.43 9.46 17.35
N MET A 8 20.63 8.75 16.22
CA MET A 8 20.25 7.34 16.12
C MET A 8 21.08 6.42 17.02
N SER A 9 22.35 6.74 17.28
CA SER A 9 23.18 5.98 18.22
C SER A 9 22.80 6.21 19.69
N SER A 10 22.07 7.30 20.00
CA SER A 10 21.59 7.57 21.36
C SER A 10 20.24 6.90 21.68
N LEU A 11 19.52 6.41 20.66
CA LEU A 11 18.23 5.77 20.85
C LEU A 11 18.38 4.33 21.36
N PRO A 12 17.50 3.88 22.26
CA PRO A 12 17.51 2.51 22.73
C PRO A 12 17.25 1.54 21.57
N ALA A 13 17.96 0.41 21.56
CA ALA A 13 17.76 -0.66 20.59
C ALA A 13 16.39 -1.34 20.84
N GLY A 14 15.34 -0.89 20.16
CA GLY A 14 14.01 -1.48 20.25
C GLY A 14 13.81 -2.68 19.33
N GLN A 15 13.19 -3.75 19.82
CA GLN A 15 12.68 -4.83 18.97
C GLN A 15 11.34 -4.39 18.32
N GLN A 16 11.29 -4.27 16.99
CA GLN A 16 10.04 -3.93 16.26
C GLN A 16 9.70 -4.97 15.18
N ALA A 17 8.50 -4.84 14.59
CA ALA A 17 8.04 -5.64 13.45
C ALA A 17 8.88 -5.36 12.19
N GLY A 18 9.04 -6.37 11.32
CA GLY A 18 9.68 -6.15 10.00
C GLY A 18 8.76 -5.40 9.04
N GLY A 19 9.33 -4.63 8.10
CA GLY A 19 8.59 -3.87 7.07
C GLY A 19 9.08 -2.42 6.89
N ALA A 20 8.50 -1.70 5.93
CA ALA A 20 8.80 -0.28 5.74
C ALA A 20 8.41 0.55 6.98
N GLY A 21 9.34 1.36 7.50
CA GLY A 21 9.14 2.17 8.71
C GLY A 21 9.27 1.43 10.05
N GLY A 22 9.56 0.11 10.07
CA GLY A 22 9.88 -0.64 11.30
C GLY A 22 11.38 -0.64 11.67
N GLN A 23 12.19 0.02 10.85
CA GLN A 23 13.65 0.12 11.00
C GLN A 23 14.00 1.30 11.90
N VAL A 24 14.87 1.07 12.89
CA VAL A 24 15.11 2.05 13.97
C VAL A 24 16.58 2.31 14.27
N SER A 25 17.50 1.41 13.86
CA SER A 25 18.93 1.59 14.12
C SER A 25 19.65 2.29 12.96
N TYR A 26 20.79 2.91 13.26
CA TYR A 26 21.66 3.48 12.21
C TYR A 26 22.13 2.41 11.20
N ALA A 27 22.35 1.17 11.64
CA ALA A 27 22.66 0.06 10.75
C ALA A 27 21.50 -0.31 9.82
N ASP A 28 20.25 -0.17 10.28
CA ASP A 28 19.08 -0.33 9.41
C ASP A 28 19.02 0.77 8.35
N LEU A 29 19.29 2.03 8.73
CA LEU A 29 19.38 3.14 7.78
C LEU A 29 20.40 2.85 6.69
N GLN A 30 21.59 2.39 7.06
CA GLN A 30 22.62 2.02 6.10
C GLN A 30 22.19 0.89 5.16
N ARG A 31 21.45 -0.12 5.65
CA ARG A 31 20.89 -1.18 4.81
C ARG A 31 19.82 -0.66 3.85
N ALA A 32 18.92 0.21 4.32
CA ALA A 32 17.91 0.83 3.49
C ALA A 32 18.54 1.71 2.40
N ASP A 33 19.59 2.46 2.75
CA ASP A 33 20.34 3.28 1.81
C ASP A 33 21.11 2.44 0.79
N ALA A 34 21.68 1.31 1.18
CA ALA A 34 22.29 0.38 0.24
C ALA A 34 21.26 -0.19 -0.75
N ALA A 35 20.07 -0.56 -0.28
CA ALA A 35 18.98 -1.04 -1.12
C ALA A 35 18.48 0.04 -2.09
N TRP A 36 18.29 1.27 -1.59
CA TRP A 36 17.91 2.42 -2.40
C TRP A 36 18.98 2.74 -3.46
N ARG A 37 20.26 2.78 -3.06
CA ARG A 37 21.39 2.98 -3.96
C ARG A 37 21.40 1.93 -5.06
N ALA A 38 21.29 0.65 -4.71
CA ALA A 38 21.23 -0.43 -5.70
C ALA A 38 20.09 -0.21 -6.70
N LEU A 39 18.87 0.06 -6.22
CA LEU A 39 17.68 0.28 -7.05
C LEU A 39 17.87 1.41 -8.08
N ARG A 40 18.45 2.54 -7.68
CA ARG A 40 18.61 3.70 -8.56
C ARG A 40 19.84 3.62 -9.47
N THR A 41 20.89 2.88 -9.09
CA THR A 41 22.11 2.73 -9.91
C THR A 41 22.06 1.58 -10.90
N THR A 42 21.23 0.56 -10.69
CA THR A 42 21.10 -0.56 -11.63
C THR A 42 20.48 -0.08 -12.96
N PRO A 43 21.13 -0.25 -14.13
CA PRO A 43 20.55 0.20 -15.40
C PRO A 43 19.27 -0.56 -15.77
N PRO A 44 18.27 0.10 -16.40
CA PRO A 44 17.08 -0.59 -16.89
C PRO A 44 17.45 -1.70 -17.89
N GLY A 45 16.84 -2.88 -17.77
CA GLY A 45 17.06 -3.98 -18.72
C GLY A 45 18.44 -4.64 -18.66
N ALA A 46 19.34 -4.20 -17.77
CA ALA A 46 20.66 -4.83 -17.54
C ALA A 46 20.69 -5.45 -16.13
N PRO A 47 19.99 -6.58 -15.92
CA PRO A 47 20.11 -7.28 -14.65
C PRO A 47 21.54 -7.80 -14.52
N THR A 48 22.24 -7.38 -13.46
CA THR A 48 23.60 -7.84 -13.14
C THR A 48 23.65 -9.31 -12.68
N ALA A 49 22.48 -9.98 -12.61
CA ALA A 49 22.29 -11.35 -12.14
C ALA A 49 21.12 -12.02 -12.90
N PRO A 50 20.99 -13.35 -12.88
CA PRO A 50 19.79 -14.02 -13.38
C PRO A 50 18.55 -13.60 -12.59
N ALA A 51 17.37 -13.68 -13.23
CA ALA A 51 16.11 -13.41 -12.56
C ALA A 51 15.94 -14.33 -11.34
N PRO A 52 15.50 -13.81 -10.19
CA PRO A 52 15.19 -14.66 -9.05
C PRO A 52 14.10 -15.66 -9.45
N GLN A 53 14.26 -16.92 -9.06
CA GLN A 53 13.33 -17.99 -9.41
C GLN A 53 12.58 -18.50 -8.18
N VAL A 54 11.86 -17.60 -7.54
CA VAL A 54 11.06 -17.88 -6.33
C VAL A 54 9.83 -18.69 -6.72
N VAL A 55 9.14 -18.32 -7.80
CA VAL A 55 7.99 -19.06 -8.34
C VAL A 55 8.39 -19.79 -9.62
N LYS A 56 8.13 -21.09 -9.68
CA LYS A 56 8.43 -21.96 -10.82
C LYS A 56 7.19 -22.77 -11.21
N ARG A 57 6.93 -22.90 -12.52
CA ARG A 57 5.91 -23.80 -13.04
C ARG A 57 6.47 -25.23 -13.10
N LYS A 58 5.72 -26.20 -12.56
CA LYS A 58 5.97 -27.64 -12.70
C LYS A 58 4.74 -28.32 -13.30
N PRO A 59 4.74 -28.66 -14.60
CA PRO A 59 3.61 -29.31 -15.25
C PRO A 59 3.21 -30.61 -14.55
N GLY A 60 1.93 -30.97 -14.65
CA GLY A 60 1.36 -32.15 -14.01
C GLY A 60 0.69 -31.84 -12.68
N SER A 61 -0.16 -32.78 -12.27
CA SER A 61 -0.83 -32.78 -10.97
C SER A 61 0.13 -33.24 -9.88
N CYS A 62 0.18 -32.53 -8.75
CA CYS A 62 0.93 -33.00 -7.58
C CYS A 62 0.05 -33.75 -6.58
N LEU A 63 -1.28 -33.63 -6.67
CA LEU A 63 -2.19 -34.32 -5.76
C LEU A 63 -2.43 -35.78 -6.17
N SER A 64 -2.26 -36.12 -7.46
CA SER A 64 -2.40 -37.49 -7.98
C SER A 64 -1.10 -38.31 -7.98
N ALA A 65 0.04 -37.72 -7.62
CA ALA A 65 1.37 -38.33 -7.74
C ALA A 65 1.87 -39.05 -6.48
N ALA A 66 1.03 -39.21 -5.45
CA ALA A 66 1.40 -40.03 -4.28
C ALA A 66 1.49 -41.51 -4.70
N PRO A 67 2.66 -42.18 -4.57
CA PRO A 67 2.79 -43.57 -4.95
C PRO A 67 1.83 -44.42 -4.11
N SER A 68 1.04 -45.24 -4.80
CA SER A 68 0.32 -46.35 -4.20
C SER A 68 1.30 -47.18 -3.37
N ARG A 69 1.26 -47.03 -2.04
CA ARG A 69 1.84 -48.01 -1.13
C ARG A 69 1.23 -49.35 -1.51
N GLU A 70 2.09 -50.28 -1.93
CA GLU A 70 1.73 -51.63 -2.30
C GLU A 70 0.79 -52.25 -1.27
N ALA A 71 -0.22 -52.94 -1.78
CA ALA A 71 -1.16 -53.72 -1.00
C ALA A 71 -0.42 -54.90 -0.32
N GLY A 72 0.16 -54.64 0.85
CA GLY A 72 0.51 -55.65 1.82
C GLY A 72 -0.69 -55.92 2.72
N SER A 73 -1.34 -57.07 2.54
CA SER A 73 -2.39 -57.57 3.41
C SER A 73 -1.88 -57.76 4.84
N THR A 74 -2.58 -57.23 5.84
CA THR A 74 -3.17 -57.95 7.00
C THR A 74 -3.72 -56.93 8.01
N GLY A 75 -4.82 -57.30 8.67
CA GLY A 75 -5.76 -56.38 9.29
C GLY A 75 -5.40 -55.83 10.66
N SER A 76 -6.03 -54.72 11.02
CA SER A 76 -6.90 -54.59 12.20
C SER A 76 -7.40 -53.15 12.28
N SER A 77 -8.64 -53.02 12.75
CA SER A 77 -9.41 -51.80 12.93
C SER A 77 -8.90 -50.96 14.10
N ASP A 78 -8.64 -49.67 13.87
CA ASP A 78 -9.04 -48.64 14.83
C ASP A 78 -9.23 -47.29 14.13
N SER A 79 -10.42 -46.71 14.27
CA SER A 79 -10.92 -45.57 13.51
C SER A 79 -10.83 -44.28 14.32
N GLY A 80 -10.02 -43.33 13.86
CA GLY A 80 -9.95 -41.99 14.45
C GLY A 80 -9.12 -40.94 13.71
N GLY A 81 -8.72 -41.16 12.46
CA GLY A 81 -7.90 -40.21 11.69
C GLY A 81 -8.36 -40.10 10.25
N ALA A 82 -9.13 -39.06 9.92
CA ALA A 82 -9.48 -38.72 8.54
C ALA A 82 -8.29 -38.04 7.84
N GLY A 83 -7.23 -38.81 7.56
CA GLY A 83 -6.18 -38.45 6.60
C GLY A 83 -6.64 -38.81 5.19
N GLY A 84 -7.26 -37.85 4.49
CA GLY A 84 -7.70 -38.02 3.11
C GLY A 84 -6.55 -38.00 2.10
N LYS A 85 -6.50 -39.02 1.23
CA LYS A 85 -5.62 -39.09 0.04
C LYS A 85 -5.77 -37.86 -0.86
N GLY A 86 -4.67 -37.27 -1.33
CA GLY A 86 -4.67 -36.28 -2.43
C GLY A 86 -5.28 -34.91 -2.12
N ALA A 87 -5.37 -34.51 -0.85
CA ALA A 87 -5.91 -33.21 -0.46
C ALA A 87 -4.80 -32.18 -0.22
N VAL A 88 -5.07 -30.91 -0.57
CA VAL A 88 -4.23 -29.77 -0.15
C VAL A 88 -4.32 -29.58 1.37
N ASP A 89 -3.24 -29.09 1.98
CA ASP A 89 -3.18 -28.79 3.41
C ASP A 89 -4.14 -27.66 3.78
N VAL A 90 -4.16 -26.61 2.96
CA VAL A 90 -5.05 -25.44 3.08
C VAL A 90 -5.57 -25.01 1.72
N ASP A 91 -6.67 -24.26 1.68
CA ASP A 91 -7.18 -23.72 0.43
C ASP A 91 -6.37 -22.48 -0.01
N VAL A 92 -5.90 -21.68 0.96
CA VAL A 92 -5.13 -20.46 0.72
C VAL A 92 -3.91 -20.37 1.65
N ALA A 93 -2.76 -20.03 1.10
CA ALA A 93 -1.58 -19.61 1.86
C ALA A 93 -1.36 -18.10 1.63
N VAL A 94 -1.46 -17.32 2.70
CA VAL A 94 -1.19 -15.86 2.69
C VAL A 94 0.25 -15.64 3.16
N CYS A 95 1.12 -15.23 2.24
CA CYS A 95 2.53 -14.93 2.55
C CYS A 95 2.67 -13.46 2.93
N GLY A 96 3.22 -13.18 4.11
CA GLY A 96 3.29 -11.84 4.70
C GLY A 96 2.06 -11.54 5.56
N GLY A 97 2.26 -11.41 6.87
CA GLY A 97 1.17 -11.41 7.84
C GLY A 97 0.67 -10.03 8.25
N THR A 98 1.49 -8.98 8.24
CA THR A 98 1.12 -7.68 8.85
C THR A 98 -0.18 -7.08 8.31
N LEU A 99 -0.31 -6.93 6.99
CA LEU A 99 -1.59 -6.57 6.35
C LEU A 99 -2.34 -7.82 5.86
N GLY A 100 -1.62 -8.91 5.58
CA GLY A 100 -2.20 -10.16 5.11
C GLY A 100 -3.15 -10.82 6.11
N VAL A 101 -3.02 -10.55 7.41
CA VAL A 101 -3.93 -11.08 8.45
C VAL A 101 -5.38 -10.65 8.21
N PHE A 102 -5.63 -9.43 7.70
CA PHE A 102 -6.99 -8.99 7.40
C PHE A 102 -7.61 -9.78 6.24
N VAL A 103 -6.81 -10.05 5.20
CA VAL A 103 -7.20 -10.91 4.07
C VAL A 103 -7.40 -12.34 4.52
N ALA A 104 -6.46 -12.91 5.29
CA ALA A 104 -6.54 -14.26 5.81
C ALA A 104 -7.78 -14.47 6.70
N THR A 105 -8.04 -13.53 7.61
CA THR A 105 -9.19 -13.57 8.52
C THR A 105 -10.51 -13.47 7.75
N SER A 106 -10.61 -12.54 6.80
CA SER A 106 -11.83 -12.42 5.99
C SER A 106 -12.09 -13.68 5.14
N LEU A 107 -11.05 -14.35 4.62
CA LEU A 107 -11.19 -15.63 3.92
C LEU A 107 -11.61 -16.77 4.86
N ALA A 108 -11.04 -16.82 6.08
CA ALA A 108 -11.42 -17.80 7.09
C ALA A 108 -12.89 -17.62 7.54
N LEU A 109 -13.36 -16.37 7.68
CA LEU A 109 -14.77 -16.05 7.92
C LEU A 109 -15.71 -16.53 6.81
N ARG A 110 -15.19 -16.68 5.58
CA ARG A 110 -15.92 -17.27 4.44
C ARG A 110 -15.72 -18.78 4.32
N GLY A 111 -15.25 -19.43 5.40
CA GLY A 111 -15.13 -20.88 5.51
C GLY A 111 -13.98 -21.51 4.74
N LYS A 112 -13.00 -20.72 4.28
CA LYS A 112 -11.79 -21.27 3.64
C LYS A 112 -10.78 -21.71 4.70
N ARG A 113 -10.07 -22.81 4.45
CA ARG A 113 -8.91 -23.21 5.25
C ARG A 113 -7.73 -22.35 4.83
N VAL A 114 -7.19 -21.55 5.75
CA VAL A 114 -6.17 -20.56 5.43
C VAL A 114 -4.95 -20.73 6.32
N ALA A 115 -3.77 -20.62 5.73
CA ALA A 115 -2.51 -20.48 6.45
C ALA A 115 -1.91 -19.07 6.25
N ILE A 116 -1.33 -18.50 7.29
CA ILE A 116 -0.44 -17.33 7.19
C ILE A 116 1.01 -17.80 7.31
N VAL A 117 1.85 -17.42 6.35
CA VAL A 117 3.31 -17.63 6.37
C VAL A 117 3.98 -16.30 6.64
N GLU A 118 4.59 -16.15 7.81
CA GLU A 118 5.28 -14.93 8.23
C GLU A 118 6.72 -15.24 8.65
N ARG A 119 7.68 -14.51 8.06
CA ARG A 119 9.11 -14.68 8.34
C ARG A 119 9.45 -14.32 9.78
N GLY A 120 8.82 -13.28 10.32
CA GLY A 120 9.00 -12.86 11.70
C GLY A 120 7.89 -13.37 12.63
N ALA A 121 7.74 -12.68 13.76
CA ALA A 121 6.49 -12.72 14.50
C ALA A 121 5.45 -11.87 13.78
N LEU A 122 4.24 -12.38 13.66
CA LEU A 122 3.06 -11.65 13.22
C LEU A 122 2.66 -10.68 14.32
N ARG A 123 3.12 -9.44 14.19
CA ARG A 123 2.81 -8.33 15.09
C ARG A 123 2.78 -7.02 14.34
N GLY A 124 1.89 -6.13 14.75
CA GLY A 124 1.90 -4.76 14.26
C GLY A 124 3.09 -3.96 14.80
N ARG A 125 3.46 -2.90 14.07
CA ARG A 125 4.50 -1.95 14.49
C ARG A 125 3.97 -1.00 15.57
N ALA A 126 4.89 -0.36 16.29
CA ALA A 126 4.55 0.65 17.30
C ALA A 126 4.19 2.03 16.70
N GLN A 127 4.39 2.23 15.41
CA GLN A 127 4.04 3.46 14.70
C GLN A 127 2.59 3.36 14.24
N GLU A 128 1.78 4.34 14.59
CA GLU A 128 0.39 4.45 14.23
C GLU A 128 0.18 4.44 12.70
N TRP A 129 -1.01 3.99 12.29
CA TRP A 129 -1.53 4.27 10.97
C TRP A 129 -2.53 5.40 11.09
N ASN A 130 -2.29 6.50 10.36
CA ASN A 130 -3.27 7.56 10.22
C ASN A 130 -4.32 7.14 9.22
N VAL A 131 -5.59 7.22 9.62
CA VAL A 131 -6.71 6.69 8.85
C VAL A 131 -7.99 7.43 9.22
N SER A 132 -8.96 7.44 8.32
CA SER A 132 -10.29 8.00 8.58
C SER A 132 -11.18 6.93 9.21
N ARG A 133 -12.12 7.31 10.09
CA ARG A 133 -13.00 6.36 10.79
C ARG A 133 -13.68 5.36 9.86
N ARG A 134 -14.18 5.82 8.71
CA ARG A 134 -14.86 4.99 7.71
C ARG A 134 -14.00 3.80 7.24
N GLU A 135 -12.71 4.02 6.97
CA GLU A 135 -11.83 2.99 6.40
C GLU A 135 -11.61 1.83 7.38
N VAL A 136 -11.51 2.12 8.68
CA VAL A 136 -11.36 1.08 9.72
C VAL A 136 -12.67 0.33 9.95
N GLN A 137 -13.81 0.98 9.77
CA GLN A 137 -15.13 0.36 9.92
C GLN A 137 -15.42 -0.71 8.85
N GLU A 138 -14.73 -0.69 7.71
CA GLU A 138 -14.80 -1.80 6.74
C GLU A 138 -14.37 -3.14 7.36
N LEU A 139 -13.42 -3.13 8.31
CA LEU A 139 -13.02 -4.35 9.04
C LEU A 139 -14.15 -4.89 9.93
N VAL A 140 -14.98 -3.99 10.47
CA VAL A 140 -16.15 -4.36 11.27
C VAL A 140 -17.26 -4.90 10.38
N ALA A 141 -17.53 -4.24 9.25
CA ALA A 141 -18.52 -4.66 8.28
C ALA A 141 -18.25 -6.08 7.75
N LEU A 142 -16.97 -6.45 7.63
CA LEU A 142 -16.54 -7.79 7.22
C LEU A 142 -16.47 -8.81 8.38
N GLY A 143 -16.67 -8.38 9.63
CA GLY A 143 -16.54 -9.22 10.82
C GLY A 143 -15.11 -9.61 11.18
N VAL A 144 -14.10 -8.99 10.54
CA VAL A 144 -12.68 -9.21 10.83
C VAL A 144 -12.34 -8.71 12.22
N LEU A 145 -12.93 -7.57 12.61
CA LEU A 145 -12.89 -7.00 13.95
C LEU A 145 -14.30 -6.67 14.43
N THR A 146 -14.47 -6.52 15.73
CA THR A 146 -15.66 -5.94 16.36
C THR A 146 -15.52 -4.43 16.47
N ALA A 147 -16.63 -3.73 16.69
CA ALA A 147 -16.61 -2.29 16.96
C ALA A 147 -15.75 -1.96 18.20
N GLY A 148 -15.84 -2.78 19.26
CA GLY A 148 -15.03 -2.60 20.47
C GLY A 148 -13.52 -2.75 20.20
N GLU A 149 -13.11 -3.78 19.46
CA GLU A 149 -11.70 -3.98 19.08
C GLU A 149 -11.16 -2.82 18.23
N VAL A 150 -12.00 -2.21 17.38
CA VAL A 150 -11.63 -1.00 16.63
C VAL A 150 -11.46 0.20 17.54
N GLU A 151 -12.41 0.47 18.45
CA GLU A 151 -12.25 1.58 19.41
C GLU A 151 -11.02 1.41 20.30
N ASP A 152 -10.77 0.20 20.80
CA ASP A 152 -9.59 -0.12 21.60
C ASP A 152 -8.29 0.07 20.82
N ALA A 153 -8.33 -0.09 19.51
CA ALA A 153 -7.18 0.13 18.64
C ALA A 153 -6.93 1.60 18.30
N ILE A 154 -7.90 2.50 18.44
CA ILE A 154 -7.70 3.94 18.24
C ILE A 154 -6.85 4.46 19.42
N ALA A 155 -5.60 4.81 19.12
CA ALA A 155 -4.65 5.29 20.13
C ALA A 155 -4.78 6.80 20.36
N VAL A 156 -5.15 7.54 19.31
CA VAL A 156 -5.37 8.99 19.36
C VAL A 156 -6.38 9.39 18.31
N ALA A 157 -7.19 10.40 18.64
CA ALA A 157 -8.08 11.08 17.70
C ALA A 157 -7.86 12.59 17.84
N PHE A 158 -7.81 13.28 16.71
CA PHE A 158 -7.57 14.72 16.66
C PHE A 158 -8.38 15.33 15.53
N ASN A 159 -8.66 16.62 15.60
CA ASN A 159 -9.30 17.39 14.54
C ASN A 159 -9.05 18.88 14.85
N PRO A 160 -8.96 19.75 13.84
CA PRO A 160 -8.94 19.44 12.41
C PRO A 160 -7.57 18.97 11.90
N CYS A 161 -7.53 18.56 10.63
CA CYS A 161 -6.32 18.32 9.86
C CYS A 161 -6.12 19.43 8.81
N ARG A 162 -4.86 19.72 8.46
CA ARG A 162 -4.46 20.79 7.56
C ARG A 162 -3.86 20.27 6.26
N CYS A 163 -4.19 20.94 5.16
CA CYS A 163 -3.41 20.93 3.93
C CYS A 163 -2.92 22.37 3.67
N GLY A 164 -1.62 22.57 3.48
CA GLY A 164 -1.04 23.92 3.35
C GLY A 164 0.11 23.94 2.35
N PHE A 165 0.20 24.97 1.51
CA PHE A 165 1.27 25.08 0.53
C PHE A 165 1.89 26.46 0.61
N ALA A 166 3.22 26.56 0.56
CA ALA A 166 3.91 27.84 0.69
C ALA A 166 3.37 28.87 -0.32
N GLY A 167 2.94 30.04 0.18
CA GLY A 167 2.31 31.10 -0.64
C GLY A 167 0.82 30.92 -0.94
N GLY A 168 0.19 29.86 -0.43
CA GLY A 168 -1.25 29.61 -0.46
C GLY A 168 -1.92 29.74 0.91
N GLU A 169 -3.25 29.62 0.93
CA GLU A 169 -4.03 29.55 2.17
C GLU A 169 -4.11 28.13 2.70
N ASP A 170 -4.17 27.99 4.03
CA ASP A 170 -4.35 26.71 4.70
C ASP A 170 -5.81 26.24 4.57
N ILE A 171 -5.96 24.96 4.23
CA ILE A 171 -7.26 24.29 4.15
C ILE A 171 -7.40 23.35 5.33
N TRP A 172 -8.49 23.51 6.06
CA TRP A 172 -8.79 22.71 7.24
C TRP A 172 -9.93 21.74 6.95
N VAL A 173 -9.71 20.47 7.25
CA VAL A 173 -10.67 19.40 7.08
C VAL A 173 -10.85 18.63 8.38
N SER A 174 -12.01 18.01 8.57
CA SER A 174 -12.29 17.13 9.70
C SER A 174 -12.53 15.71 9.22
N ASP A 175 -12.19 14.75 10.07
CA ASP A 175 -12.48 13.33 9.88
C ASP A 175 -11.75 12.66 8.71
N ILE A 176 -10.61 13.23 8.31
CA ILE A 176 -9.72 12.67 7.29
C ILE A 176 -8.33 12.45 7.90
N LEU A 177 -7.85 11.19 7.87
CA LEU A 177 -6.58 10.76 8.48
C LEU A 177 -6.43 11.14 9.97
N ASN A 178 -7.56 11.38 10.63
CA ASN A 178 -7.68 12.06 11.90
C ASN A 178 -7.59 11.11 13.11
N LEU A 179 -7.51 9.80 12.84
CA LEU A 179 -7.31 8.76 13.84
C LEU A 179 -5.91 8.17 13.67
N GLY A 180 -5.15 8.10 14.75
CA GLY A 180 -3.98 7.26 14.86
C GLY A 180 -4.38 5.90 15.44
N VAL A 181 -4.48 4.87 14.59
CA VAL A 181 -4.77 3.51 15.04
C VAL A 181 -3.47 2.75 15.33
N SER A 182 -3.47 1.95 16.40
CA SER A 182 -2.35 1.11 16.80
C SER A 182 -2.31 -0.16 15.95
N PRO A 183 -1.29 -0.35 15.09
CA PRO A 183 -1.17 -1.57 14.32
C PRO A 183 -0.95 -2.78 15.22
N ALA A 184 -0.23 -2.60 16.34
CA ALA A 184 -0.03 -3.66 17.32
C ALA A 184 -1.36 -4.22 17.84
N ARG A 185 -2.31 -3.35 18.22
CA ARG A 185 -3.64 -3.78 18.68
C ARG A 185 -4.48 -4.35 17.55
N LEU A 186 -4.54 -3.68 16.38
CA LEU A 186 -5.32 -4.15 15.23
C LEU A 186 -4.88 -5.53 14.73
N VAL A 187 -3.57 -5.71 14.53
CA VAL A 187 -3.00 -6.96 14.01
C VAL A 187 -3.17 -8.08 15.03
N GLU A 188 -3.02 -7.80 16.33
CA GLU A 188 -3.23 -8.81 17.37
C GLU A 188 -4.70 -9.23 17.45
N ALA A 189 -5.65 -8.28 17.42
CA ALA A 189 -7.07 -8.61 17.42
C ALA A 189 -7.48 -9.45 16.18
N ALA A 190 -6.99 -9.06 14.99
CA ALA A 190 -7.23 -9.83 13.76
C ALA A 190 -6.55 -11.22 13.83
N LYS A 191 -5.33 -11.32 14.38
CA LYS A 191 -4.62 -12.59 14.60
C LYS A 191 -5.38 -13.52 15.53
N GLN A 192 -5.88 -13.02 16.66
CA GLN A 192 -6.68 -13.80 17.61
C GLN A 192 -7.96 -14.30 16.95
N ARG A 193 -8.66 -13.42 16.20
CA ARG A 193 -9.83 -13.82 15.40
C ARG A 193 -9.48 -14.91 14.39
N PHE A 194 -8.43 -14.74 13.62
CA PHE A 194 -7.96 -15.73 12.64
C PHE A 194 -7.71 -17.11 13.27
N VAL A 195 -7.00 -17.16 14.40
CA VAL A 195 -6.72 -18.40 15.12
C VAL A 195 -8.00 -19.02 15.68
N SER A 196 -8.93 -18.22 16.21
CA SER A 196 -10.22 -18.71 16.72
C SER A 196 -11.09 -19.36 15.64
N LEU A 197 -10.88 -18.98 14.37
CA LEU A 197 -11.55 -19.56 13.20
C LEU A 197 -10.84 -20.82 12.67
N GLY A 198 -9.81 -21.32 13.37
CA GLY A 198 -9.02 -22.48 12.93
C GLY A 198 -7.94 -22.16 11.90
N GLY A 199 -7.59 -20.89 11.73
CA GLY A 199 -6.50 -20.46 10.84
C GLY A 199 -5.14 -21.01 11.28
N VAL A 200 -4.33 -21.45 10.31
CA VAL A 200 -2.98 -21.97 10.57
C VAL A 200 -1.97 -20.83 10.55
N LEU A 201 -1.23 -20.62 11.63
CA LEU A 201 -0.24 -19.56 11.73
C LEU A 201 1.19 -20.12 11.74
N LEU A 202 1.98 -19.75 10.74
CA LEU A 202 3.37 -20.16 10.58
C LEU A 202 4.28 -18.92 10.77
N GLU A 203 4.52 -18.55 12.03
CA GLU A 203 5.47 -17.49 12.43
C GLU A 203 6.92 -18.00 12.44
N GLY A 204 7.88 -17.11 12.18
CA GLY A 204 9.30 -17.48 12.09
C GLY A 204 9.63 -18.31 10.84
N VAL A 205 8.77 -18.29 9.83
CA VAL A 205 8.87 -19.14 8.64
C VAL A 205 9.05 -18.27 7.39
N ALA A 206 10.26 -18.30 6.84
CA ALA A 206 10.57 -17.60 5.60
C ALA A 206 10.25 -18.47 4.37
N LEU A 207 9.55 -17.89 3.39
CA LEU A 207 9.32 -18.51 2.10
C LEU A 207 10.62 -18.57 1.29
N ALA A 208 11.00 -19.77 0.84
CA ALA A 208 12.13 -19.96 -0.07
C ALA A 208 11.69 -20.06 -1.54
N SER A 209 10.67 -20.86 -1.84
CA SER A 209 10.17 -21.02 -3.21
C SER A 209 8.73 -21.54 -3.28
N ILE A 210 8.12 -21.40 -4.45
CA ILE A 210 6.78 -21.88 -4.79
C ILE A 210 6.87 -22.67 -6.10
N HIS A 211 6.37 -23.90 -6.08
CA HIS A 211 6.17 -24.69 -7.29
C HIS A 211 4.68 -24.74 -7.63
N VAL A 212 4.32 -24.17 -8.78
CA VAL A 212 2.94 -24.13 -9.28
C VAL A 212 2.69 -25.34 -10.17
N HIS A 213 1.78 -26.20 -9.75
CA HIS A 213 1.25 -27.36 -10.46
C HIS A 213 -0.10 -27.03 -11.11
N ASP A 214 -0.65 -27.97 -11.88
CA ASP A 214 -1.97 -27.79 -12.52
C ASP A 214 -3.09 -27.63 -11.48
N ASP A 215 -2.97 -28.34 -10.36
CA ASP A 215 -4.00 -28.55 -9.33
C ASP A 215 -3.68 -27.90 -7.98
N ALA A 216 -2.41 -27.54 -7.72
CA ALA A 216 -2.00 -26.88 -6.48
C ALA A 216 -0.72 -26.04 -6.63
N ALA A 217 -0.36 -25.32 -5.57
CA ALA A 217 0.93 -24.68 -5.38
C ALA A 217 1.60 -25.25 -4.13
N VAL A 218 2.89 -25.57 -4.23
CA VAL A 218 3.69 -26.15 -3.14
C VAL A 218 4.72 -25.13 -2.68
N LEU A 219 4.59 -24.65 -1.45
CA LEU A 219 5.50 -23.69 -0.82
C LEU A 219 6.60 -24.47 -0.09
N SER A 220 7.84 -24.09 -0.33
CA SER A 220 9.01 -24.57 0.42
C SER A 220 9.60 -23.40 1.22
N PHE A 221 10.14 -23.72 2.38
CA PHE A 221 10.63 -22.74 3.35
C PHE A 221 12.16 -22.71 3.39
N GLU A 222 12.75 -21.64 3.94
CA GLU A 222 14.21 -21.52 4.06
C GLU A 222 14.79 -22.56 5.04
N ASP A 223 14.03 -22.97 6.06
CA ASP A 223 14.36 -24.11 6.91
C ASP A 223 14.00 -25.42 6.17
N PRO A 224 15.01 -26.21 5.74
CA PRO A 224 14.77 -27.43 4.96
C PRO A 224 14.18 -28.57 5.80
N SER A 225 14.20 -28.48 7.14
CA SER A 225 13.62 -29.50 8.02
C SER A 225 12.08 -29.39 8.08
N ARG A 226 11.53 -28.23 7.73
CA ARG A 226 10.09 -27.99 7.73
C ARG A 226 9.45 -28.62 6.48
N PRO A 227 8.36 -29.41 6.64
CA PRO A 227 7.65 -29.95 5.49
C PRO A 227 7.08 -28.82 4.62
N PRO A 228 7.01 -29.01 3.28
CA PRO A 228 6.39 -28.05 2.40
C PRO A 228 4.89 -27.92 2.69
N LEU A 229 4.32 -26.77 2.34
CA LEU A 229 2.88 -26.51 2.45
C LEU A 229 2.23 -26.55 1.06
N THR A 230 1.23 -27.41 0.89
CA THR A 230 0.45 -27.56 -0.34
C THR A 230 -0.86 -26.79 -0.25
N THR A 231 -1.12 -25.90 -1.19
CA THR A 231 -2.30 -25.02 -1.21
C THR A 231 -2.94 -24.94 -2.60
N ARG A 232 -4.20 -24.51 -2.71
CA ARG A 232 -4.82 -24.22 -4.02
C ARG A 232 -4.41 -22.85 -4.55
N LEU A 233 -4.22 -21.88 -3.67
CA LEU A 233 -3.93 -20.49 -3.98
C LEU A 233 -2.89 -19.90 -3.01
N VAL A 234 -1.97 -19.11 -3.55
CA VAL A 234 -1.05 -18.26 -2.80
C VAL A 234 -1.47 -16.81 -2.96
N VAL A 235 -1.65 -16.13 -1.83
CA VAL A 235 -1.86 -14.69 -1.76
C VAL A 235 -0.56 -14.05 -1.27
N ASP A 236 0.08 -13.28 -2.13
CA ASP A 236 1.28 -12.52 -1.80
C ASP A 236 0.89 -11.17 -1.18
N ALA A 237 1.12 -11.06 0.13
CA ALA A 237 0.93 -9.88 0.96
C ALA A 237 2.25 -9.44 1.63
N MET A 238 3.42 -9.81 1.06
CA MET A 238 4.75 -9.49 1.62
C MET A 238 5.22 -8.06 1.32
N GLY A 239 4.35 -7.23 0.76
CA GLY A 239 4.60 -5.84 0.38
C GLY A 239 5.50 -5.66 -0.84
N HIS A 240 5.90 -4.42 -1.11
CA HIS A 240 6.66 -4.07 -2.33
C HIS A 240 8.01 -4.79 -2.43
N ALA A 241 8.59 -5.21 -1.30
CA ALA A 241 9.84 -5.95 -1.24
C ALA A 241 9.63 -7.48 -1.41
N SER A 242 8.41 -7.93 -1.74
CA SER A 242 8.09 -9.33 -1.98
C SER A 242 9.10 -9.97 -2.95
N PRO A 243 9.63 -11.17 -2.63
CA PRO A 243 10.49 -11.91 -3.54
C PRO A 243 9.75 -12.31 -4.84
N ILE A 244 8.43 -12.49 -4.79
CA ILE A 244 7.59 -12.77 -5.97
C ILE A 244 7.49 -11.52 -6.84
N VAL A 245 7.18 -10.36 -6.24
CA VAL A 245 7.13 -9.08 -6.98
C VAL A 245 8.47 -8.75 -7.62
N ARG A 246 9.58 -8.97 -6.89
CA ARG A 246 10.95 -8.79 -7.43
C ARG A 246 11.25 -9.70 -8.63
N GLN A 247 10.72 -10.92 -8.64
CA GLN A 247 10.81 -11.80 -9.81
C GLN A 247 9.97 -11.28 -10.98
N VAL A 248 8.73 -10.86 -10.74
CA VAL A 248 7.83 -10.37 -11.81
C VAL A 248 8.34 -9.07 -12.41
N ARG A 249 8.86 -8.16 -11.58
CA ARG A 249 9.42 -6.86 -11.99
C ARG A 249 10.92 -6.90 -12.23
N TRP A 250 11.51 -8.07 -12.45
CA TRP A 250 12.95 -8.21 -12.64
C TRP A 250 13.44 -7.36 -13.83
N GLY A 251 14.48 -6.56 -13.60
CA GLY A 251 15.05 -5.66 -14.61
C GLY A 251 14.24 -4.38 -14.86
N GLN A 252 13.10 -4.18 -14.20
CA GLN A 252 12.30 -2.95 -14.30
C GLN A 252 12.71 -1.95 -13.21
N LYS A 253 12.86 -0.68 -13.59
CA LYS A 253 12.93 0.42 -12.64
C LYS A 253 11.52 0.91 -12.28
N PRO A 254 11.30 1.37 -11.05
CA PRO A 254 10.05 2.07 -10.72
C PRO A 254 9.95 3.39 -11.48
N ASP A 255 8.73 3.75 -11.87
CA ASP A 255 8.43 4.99 -12.57
C ASP A 255 8.50 6.22 -11.63
N GLY A 256 8.35 5.99 -10.33
CA GLY A 256 8.42 7.01 -9.29
C GLY A 256 8.83 6.40 -7.94
N ILE A 257 9.34 7.26 -7.06
CA ILE A 257 9.80 6.94 -5.71
C ILE A 257 9.31 8.05 -4.79
N CYS A 258 8.73 7.68 -3.65
CA CYS A 258 8.65 8.58 -2.51
C CYS A 258 9.75 8.23 -1.53
N LEU A 259 10.60 9.20 -1.21
CA LEU A 259 11.65 9.07 -0.20
C LEU A 259 11.18 9.78 1.05
N VAL A 260 10.99 9.04 2.15
CA VAL A 260 10.47 9.59 3.42
C VAL A 260 11.49 9.44 4.54
N VAL A 261 11.55 10.46 5.37
CA VAL A 261 12.28 10.48 6.64
C VAL A 261 11.42 11.16 7.70
N GLY A 262 11.66 10.91 8.97
CA GLY A 262 10.86 11.53 10.02
C GLY A 262 11.24 11.09 11.42
N THR A 263 10.52 11.61 12.40
CA THR A 263 10.64 11.18 13.80
C THR A 263 9.30 11.16 14.50
N CYS A 264 9.21 10.32 15.52
CA CYS A 264 8.31 10.56 16.65
C CYS A 264 9.14 11.20 17.76
N ALA A 265 8.72 12.35 18.25
CA ALA A 265 9.41 13.10 19.30
C ALA A 265 8.44 13.59 20.37
N ARG A 266 8.96 13.73 21.59
CA ARG A 266 8.24 14.24 22.76
C ARG A 266 8.72 15.63 23.12
N GLY A 267 7.80 16.49 23.55
CA GLY A 267 8.12 17.84 24.03
C GLY A 267 7.27 18.94 23.38
N PHE A 268 6.24 18.56 22.62
CA PHE A 268 5.29 19.50 22.06
C PHE A 268 4.27 19.90 23.12
N PRO A 269 3.90 21.19 23.25
CA PRO A 269 2.84 21.62 24.16
C PRO A 269 1.52 20.90 23.83
N PRO A 270 0.91 20.16 24.77
CA PRO A 270 -0.28 19.36 24.50
C PRO A 270 -1.43 20.13 23.86
N GLU A 271 -1.64 21.37 24.28
CA GLU A 271 -2.66 22.27 23.74
C GLU A 271 -2.44 22.62 22.26
N ALA A 272 -1.17 22.72 21.84
CA ALA A 272 -0.79 23.01 20.46
C ALA A 272 -0.67 21.73 19.60
N ASN A 273 -0.60 20.55 20.23
CA ASN A 273 -0.51 19.26 19.55
C ASN A 273 -1.91 18.61 19.36
N SER A 274 -2.88 19.40 18.92
CA SER A 274 -4.29 19.01 18.76
C SER A 274 -4.74 18.87 17.30
N THR A 275 -3.88 19.22 16.34
CA THR A 275 -4.16 19.17 14.90
C THR A 275 -3.15 18.32 14.14
N GLY A 276 -3.57 17.81 12.98
CA GLY A 276 -2.72 17.10 12.03
C GLY A 276 -2.41 17.90 10.77
N ASP A 277 -1.34 17.54 10.06
CA ASP A 277 -0.99 18.02 8.72
C ASP A 277 -1.02 16.82 7.75
N ILE A 278 -1.97 16.80 6.82
CA ILE A 278 -2.13 15.74 5.81
C ILE A 278 -1.07 15.87 4.72
N ILE A 279 -0.83 17.09 4.25
CA ILE A 279 0.23 17.39 3.30
C ILE A 279 0.53 18.88 3.34
N CYS A 280 1.78 19.21 3.64
CA CYS A 280 2.23 20.59 3.74
C CYS A 280 3.51 20.86 2.95
N THR A 281 3.68 22.07 2.40
CA THR A 281 4.98 22.58 1.94
C THR A 281 5.33 23.89 2.63
N THR A 282 6.59 24.09 3.00
CA THR A 282 7.05 25.26 3.76
C THR A 282 7.97 26.19 2.98
N GLY A 283 8.43 25.78 1.81
CA GLY A 283 9.39 26.55 1.02
C GLY A 283 9.43 26.14 -0.45
N PRO A 284 10.26 26.84 -1.24
CA PRO A 284 10.42 26.56 -2.66
C PRO A 284 11.10 25.20 -2.90
N THR A 285 11.10 24.77 -4.16
CA THR A 285 11.95 23.67 -4.61
C THR A 285 13.42 23.98 -4.28
N ILE A 286 14.08 23.03 -3.63
CA ILE A 286 15.51 23.09 -3.29
C ILE A 286 16.30 22.14 -4.18
N THR A 287 17.64 22.26 -4.17
CA THR A 287 18.51 21.35 -4.91
C THR A 287 19.54 20.72 -3.98
N ILE A 288 19.64 19.39 -4.02
CA ILE A 288 20.73 18.64 -3.40
C ILE A 288 21.60 18.08 -4.54
N GLY A 289 22.82 18.59 -4.69
CA GLY A 289 23.69 18.23 -5.82
C GLY A 289 23.04 18.63 -7.16
N GLN A 290 22.66 17.63 -7.98
CA GLN A 290 21.94 17.82 -9.25
C GLN A 290 20.44 17.45 -9.16
N SER A 291 19.96 17.13 -7.97
CA SER A 291 18.58 16.69 -7.74
C SER A 291 17.72 17.85 -7.21
N PRO A 292 16.87 18.47 -8.04
CA PRO A 292 15.82 19.36 -7.55
C PRO A 292 14.74 18.55 -6.82
N LEU A 293 14.27 19.07 -5.70
CA LEU A 293 13.35 18.41 -4.76
C LEU A 293 12.35 19.42 -4.21
N GLN A 294 11.06 19.10 -4.31
CA GLN A 294 10.05 19.71 -3.45
C GLN A 294 9.94 18.87 -2.18
N LEU A 295 10.04 19.52 -1.03
CA LEU A 295 9.82 18.87 0.27
C LEU A 295 8.36 19.03 0.68
N PHE A 296 7.79 17.91 1.08
CA PHE A 296 6.47 17.80 1.67
C PHE A 296 6.58 17.37 3.12
N TRP A 297 5.61 17.76 3.93
CA TRP A 297 5.54 17.47 5.33
C TRP A 297 4.19 16.86 5.70
N GLU A 298 4.23 15.95 6.65
CA GLU A 298 3.09 15.38 7.35
C GLU A 298 3.39 15.43 8.84
N ALA A 299 2.38 15.70 9.66
CA ALA A 299 2.57 15.71 11.10
C ALA A 299 1.30 15.36 11.85
N PHE A 300 1.38 14.45 12.81
CA PHE A 300 0.23 13.96 13.54
C PHE A 300 0.54 13.81 15.03
N PRO A 301 -0.39 14.16 15.93
CA PRO A 301 -0.31 13.73 17.33
C PRO A 301 -0.14 12.21 17.41
N SER A 302 0.68 11.73 18.34
CA SER A 302 0.91 10.30 18.56
C SER A 302 0.12 9.81 19.77
N GLY A 303 -0.34 8.56 19.71
CA GLY A 303 -0.99 7.89 20.83
C GLY A 303 -0.02 7.44 21.93
N SER A 304 1.30 7.67 21.79
CA SER A 304 2.26 7.38 22.86
C SER A 304 2.26 8.41 24.00
N GLY A 305 1.67 9.59 23.79
CA GLY A 305 1.52 10.61 24.82
C GLY A 305 1.01 11.94 24.28
N PRO A 306 0.40 12.79 25.12
CA PRO A 306 -0.22 14.06 24.69
C PRO A 306 0.81 15.07 24.11
N SER A 307 2.06 14.97 24.54
CA SER A 307 3.18 15.79 24.06
C SER A 307 3.98 15.14 22.93
N ASP A 308 3.54 13.99 22.43
CA ASP A 308 4.26 13.19 21.44
C ASP A 308 3.67 13.47 20.05
N ARG A 309 4.52 13.78 19.08
CA ARG A 309 4.12 14.09 17.70
C ARG A 309 5.02 13.34 16.74
N THR A 310 4.39 12.74 15.73
CA THR A 310 5.11 12.15 14.61
C THR A 310 5.15 13.13 13.46
N THR A 311 6.35 13.39 12.92
CA THR A 311 6.60 14.35 11.85
C THR A 311 7.39 13.70 10.74
N TYR A 312 6.87 13.71 9.52
CA TYR A 312 7.51 13.22 8.32
C TYR A 312 7.91 14.37 7.40
N MET A 313 9.00 14.16 6.68
CA MET A 313 9.39 14.93 5.51
C MET A 313 9.64 13.96 4.36
N PHE A 314 9.07 14.25 3.20
CA PHE A 314 9.22 13.39 2.04
C PHE A 314 9.32 14.18 0.74
N SER A 315 9.72 13.49 -0.33
CA SER A 315 9.77 14.06 -1.68
C SER A 315 9.48 12.98 -2.73
N TYR A 316 8.74 13.36 -3.77
CA TYR A 316 8.51 12.54 -4.95
C TYR A 316 9.64 12.72 -5.96
N MET A 317 10.17 11.62 -6.47
CA MET A 317 11.30 11.62 -7.39
C MET A 317 11.29 10.39 -8.31
N ASP A 318 12.21 10.33 -9.26
CA ASP A 318 12.49 9.13 -10.08
C ASP A 318 13.66 8.31 -9.49
N ALA A 319 13.91 7.11 -10.02
CA ALA A 319 15.01 6.23 -9.59
C ALA A 319 16.32 6.50 -10.36
N GLN A 320 16.78 7.75 -10.34
CA GLN A 320 18.03 8.19 -10.96
C GLN A 320 19.22 8.15 -9.96
N PRO A 321 20.45 7.85 -10.41
CA PRO A 321 21.64 7.76 -9.55
C PRO A 321 21.92 9.01 -8.71
N GLU A 322 21.62 10.20 -9.24
CA GLU A 322 21.89 11.52 -8.67
C GLU A 322 20.97 11.89 -7.49
N ARG A 323 19.92 11.09 -7.24
CA ARG A 323 18.99 11.35 -6.13
C ARG A 323 19.69 11.26 -4.76
N PRO A 324 19.19 11.96 -3.72
CA PRO A 324 19.80 11.90 -2.39
C PRO A 324 19.64 10.52 -1.74
N SER A 325 20.51 10.20 -0.79
CA SER A 325 20.31 9.06 0.13
C SER A 325 19.27 9.40 1.21
N LEU A 326 18.75 8.40 1.92
CA LEU A 326 17.94 8.57 3.13
C LEU A 326 18.72 9.31 4.21
N GLU A 327 20.02 9.03 4.40
CA GLU A 327 20.83 9.78 5.36
C GLU A 327 20.93 11.27 4.98
N ALA A 328 21.11 11.60 3.68
CA ALA A 328 21.13 12.98 3.23
C ALA A 328 19.78 13.69 3.43
N MET A 329 18.66 12.96 3.26
CA MET A 329 17.32 13.47 3.58
C MET A 329 17.15 13.68 5.09
N LEU A 330 17.69 12.81 5.95
CA LEU A 330 17.67 12.98 7.40
C LEU A 330 18.46 14.22 7.84
N GLU A 331 19.64 14.46 7.28
CA GLU A 331 20.40 15.70 7.57
C GLU A 331 19.62 16.96 7.22
N LEU A 332 18.86 16.93 6.12
CA LEU A 332 17.95 18.01 5.75
C LEU A 332 16.76 18.12 6.73
N TYR A 333 16.20 16.99 7.15
CA TYR A 333 15.12 16.93 8.13
C TYR A 333 15.53 17.57 9.45
N TRP A 334 16.69 17.22 10.01
CA TRP A 334 17.17 17.78 11.28
C TRP A 334 17.32 19.30 11.24
N ARG A 335 17.66 19.85 10.07
CA ARG A 335 17.81 21.29 9.87
C ARG A 335 16.47 22.01 9.74
N LEU A 336 15.49 21.40 9.06
CA LEU A 336 14.24 22.07 8.70
C LEU A 336 13.08 21.78 9.65
N MET A 337 13.09 20.63 10.32
CA MET A 337 12.02 20.21 11.22
C MET A 337 11.78 21.22 12.36
N PRO A 338 12.80 21.84 12.98
CA PRO A 338 12.58 22.85 14.02
C PRO A 338 11.74 24.03 13.53
N GLN A 339 12.07 24.57 12.36
CA GLN A 339 11.32 25.65 11.74
C GLN A 339 9.88 25.23 11.41
N TYR A 340 9.69 24.02 10.88
CA TYR A 340 8.37 23.53 10.52
C TYR A 340 7.45 23.33 11.72
N GLN A 341 7.96 22.76 12.82
CA GLN A 341 7.18 22.54 14.05
C GLN A 341 7.16 23.75 15.00
N GLY A 342 7.87 24.84 14.68
CA GLY A 342 7.93 26.02 15.53
C GLY A 342 8.69 25.79 16.85
N ILE A 343 9.73 24.95 16.83
CA ILE A 343 10.61 24.69 17.97
C ILE A 343 12.02 25.27 17.73
N ASP A 344 12.75 25.58 18.80
CA ASP A 344 14.04 26.27 18.71
C ASP A 344 15.12 25.42 18.01
N SER A 345 15.19 24.13 18.34
CA SER A 345 16.16 23.19 17.78
C SER A 345 15.68 21.75 17.93
N ILE A 346 16.32 20.82 17.22
CA ILE A 346 16.00 19.39 17.38
C ILE A 346 16.30 18.88 18.80
N ASP A 347 17.26 19.48 19.51
CA ASP A 347 17.62 19.08 20.87
C ASP A 347 16.61 19.62 21.92
N SER A 348 15.64 20.46 21.51
CA SER A 348 14.52 20.89 22.36
C SER A 348 13.44 19.82 22.57
N VAL A 349 13.47 18.75 21.76
CA VAL A 349 12.54 17.63 21.85
C VAL A 349 13.26 16.32 22.08
N ALA A 350 12.64 15.43 22.85
CA ALA A 350 13.15 14.09 23.09
C ALA A 350 12.71 13.16 21.95
N VAL A 351 13.61 12.93 20.98
CA VAL A 351 13.38 11.97 19.88
C VAL A 351 13.15 10.58 20.48
N GLN A 352 11.99 9.99 20.20
CA GLN A 352 11.61 8.64 20.63
C GLN A 352 11.95 7.60 19.55
N ARG A 353 11.85 7.99 18.28
CA ARG A 353 12.06 7.10 17.13
C ARG A 353 12.42 7.91 15.89
N VAL A 354 13.33 7.38 15.08
CA VAL A 354 13.58 7.84 13.70
C VAL A 354 12.88 6.92 12.72
N LEU A 355 12.29 7.50 11.67
CA LEU A 355 11.54 6.83 10.62
C LEU A 355 12.21 7.12 9.28
N PHE A 356 12.35 6.12 8.44
CA PHE A 356 12.89 6.28 7.09
C PHE A 356 12.43 5.14 6.18
N GLY A 357 12.33 5.43 4.89
CA GLY A 357 11.96 4.44 3.88
C GLY A 357 11.88 5.04 2.49
N PHE A 358 11.86 4.17 1.49
CA PHE A 358 11.54 4.55 0.13
C PHE A 358 10.41 3.67 -0.38
N PHE A 359 9.48 4.26 -1.13
CA PHE A 359 8.32 3.58 -1.65
C PHE A 359 8.32 3.67 -3.18
N PRO A 360 8.58 2.55 -3.87
CA PRO A 360 8.52 2.53 -5.33
C PRO A 360 7.08 2.51 -5.84
N THR A 361 6.82 3.31 -6.88
CA THR A 361 5.58 3.28 -7.65
C THR A 361 5.84 2.84 -9.08
N PHE A 362 4.94 2.03 -9.62
CA PHE A 362 4.94 1.60 -11.00
C PHE A 362 3.64 2.03 -11.66
N ARG A 363 3.72 2.64 -12.85
CA ARG A 363 2.54 3.04 -13.63
C ARG A 363 1.65 1.86 -13.99
N ASP A 364 2.28 0.73 -14.29
CA ASP A 364 1.59 -0.54 -14.52
C ASP A 364 1.25 -1.22 -13.19
N SER A 365 0.31 -0.61 -12.47
CA SER A 365 -0.29 -1.14 -11.23
C SER A 365 -1.82 -0.96 -11.27
N PRO A 366 -2.63 -1.86 -10.65
CA PRO A 366 -2.21 -3.03 -9.88
C PRO A 366 -1.48 -4.10 -10.70
N LEU A 367 -0.51 -4.78 -10.09
CA LEU A 367 0.33 -5.79 -10.73
C LEU A 367 -0.52 -6.98 -11.17
N ARG A 368 -0.46 -7.31 -12.46
CA ARG A 368 -1.12 -8.49 -13.00
C ARG A 368 -0.41 -9.76 -12.54
N PRO A 369 -1.14 -10.78 -12.07
CA PRO A 369 -0.57 -12.10 -11.77
C PRO A 369 0.24 -12.67 -12.94
N ALA A 370 1.50 -13.02 -12.68
CA ALA A 370 2.37 -13.65 -13.67
C ALA A 370 2.20 -15.19 -13.72
N PHE A 371 1.69 -15.78 -12.65
CA PHE A 371 1.60 -17.22 -12.44
C PHE A 371 0.17 -17.63 -12.09
N ASP A 372 -0.22 -18.84 -12.51
CA ASP A 372 -1.45 -19.46 -12.01
C ASP A 372 -1.32 -19.68 -10.50
N ARG A 373 -2.45 -19.64 -9.78
CA ARG A 373 -2.54 -19.90 -8.34
C ARG A 373 -1.72 -18.95 -7.47
N VAL A 374 -1.26 -17.81 -7.99
CA VAL A 374 -0.55 -16.78 -7.22
C VAL A 374 -1.13 -15.40 -7.54
N ILE A 375 -1.55 -14.65 -6.53
CA ILE A 375 -2.05 -13.28 -6.68
C ILE A 375 -1.44 -12.35 -5.65
N GLN A 376 -1.11 -11.12 -6.06
CA GLN A 376 -0.62 -10.08 -5.16
C GLN A 376 -1.79 -9.24 -4.61
N VAL A 377 -1.69 -8.84 -3.34
CA VAL A 377 -2.62 -7.92 -2.66
C VAL A 377 -1.87 -6.86 -1.86
N GLY A 378 -2.56 -5.78 -1.48
CA GLY A 378 -1.97 -4.65 -0.75
C GLY A 378 -0.73 -4.10 -1.45
N ASP A 379 0.29 -3.73 -0.68
CA ASP A 379 1.55 -3.18 -1.16
C ASP A 379 2.27 -4.05 -2.22
N ALA A 380 2.10 -5.38 -2.19
CA ALA A 380 2.68 -6.28 -3.18
C ALA A 380 2.02 -6.12 -4.56
N SER A 381 0.73 -5.74 -4.59
CA SER A 381 0.01 -5.47 -5.82
C SER A 381 0.26 -4.08 -6.38
N GLY A 382 0.71 -3.11 -5.57
CA GLY A 382 0.85 -1.72 -6.00
C GLY A 382 -0.49 -1.00 -6.14
N ILE A 383 -1.56 -1.49 -5.51
CA ILE A 383 -2.91 -0.88 -5.57
C ILE A 383 -3.04 0.38 -4.72
N GLN A 384 -2.10 0.64 -3.82
CA GLN A 384 -2.06 1.86 -3.03
C GLN A 384 -1.83 3.10 -3.91
N SER A 385 -2.35 4.24 -3.46
CA SER A 385 -2.18 5.53 -4.11
C SER A 385 -0.71 5.89 -4.30
N PRO A 386 -0.31 6.37 -5.50
CA PRO A 386 1.03 6.91 -5.71
C PRO A 386 1.26 8.26 -5.00
N LEU A 387 0.23 8.83 -4.37
CA LEU A 387 0.30 10.08 -3.60
C LEU A 387 0.53 9.77 -2.12
N SER A 388 -0.43 9.13 -1.44
CA SER A 388 -0.32 8.89 0.02
C SER A 388 0.55 7.70 0.41
N PHE A 389 0.73 6.72 -0.47
CA PHE A 389 1.32 5.41 -0.14
C PHE A 389 0.64 4.67 1.03
N GLY A 390 -0.63 5.01 1.32
CA GLY A 390 -1.40 4.44 2.42
C GLY A 390 -1.81 2.99 2.20
N GLY A 391 -0.92 2.03 2.47
CA GLY A 391 -1.18 0.59 2.28
C GLY A 391 -2.36 0.05 3.10
N PHE A 392 -2.55 0.55 4.33
CA PHE A 392 -3.66 0.13 5.20
C PHE A 392 -5.02 0.67 4.73
N GLY A 393 -5.12 1.94 4.35
CA GLY A 393 -6.35 2.50 3.76
C GLY A 393 -6.71 1.80 2.44
N ALA A 394 -5.72 1.54 1.59
CA ALA A 394 -5.92 0.82 0.34
C ALA A 394 -6.42 -0.62 0.53
N ILE A 395 -5.83 -1.38 1.47
CA ILE A 395 -6.27 -2.77 1.70
C ILE A 395 -7.65 -2.82 2.33
N THR A 396 -7.96 -1.96 3.31
CA THR A 396 -9.28 -1.95 3.97
C THR A 396 -10.40 -1.61 2.99
N ARG A 397 -10.21 -0.57 2.17
CA ARG A 397 -11.13 -0.18 1.10
C ARG A 397 -11.41 -1.32 0.12
N HIS A 398 -10.40 -2.11 -0.25
CA HIS A 398 -10.53 -3.17 -1.24
C HIS A 398 -10.78 -4.55 -0.65
N LEU A 399 -10.76 -4.71 0.67
CA LEU A 399 -10.87 -6.00 1.33
C LEU A 399 -12.16 -6.75 0.95
N PRO A 400 -13.37 -6.13 0.95
CA PRO A 400 -14.59 -6.85 0.62
C PRO A 400 -14.56 -7.50 -0.76
N ARG A 401 -14.25 -6.71 -1.81
CA ARG A 401 -14.21 -7.20 -3.20
C ARG A 401 -13.08 -8.20 -3.44
N ILE A 402 -11.95 -8.05 -2.76
CA ILE A 402 -10.82 -8.99 -2.88
C ILE A 402 -11.23 -10.32 -2.26
N THR A 403 -11.81 -10.32 -1.06
CA THR A 403 -12.27 -11.53 -0.38
C THR A 403 -13.34 -12.25 -1.19
N ASP A 404 -14.37 -11.55 -1.68
CA ASP A 404 -15.40 -12.13 -2.55
C ASP A 404 -14.81 -12.67 -3.85
N GLY A 405 -13.87 -11.93 -4.44
CA GLY A 405 -13.12 -12.32 -5.63
C GLY A 405 -12.38 -13.65 -5.46
N LEU A 406 -11.64 -13.77 -4.36
CA LEU A 406 -10.85 -14.96 -4.05
C LEU A 406 -11.74 -16.15 -3.70
N VAL A 407 -12.84 -15.94 -2.97
CA VAL A 407 -13.82 -16.98 -2.65
C VAL A 407 -14.46 -17.53 -3.91
N ASP A 408 -15.00 -16.67 -4.78
CA ASP A 408 -15.60 -17.09 -6.05
C ASP A 408 -14.56 -17.84 -6.93
N ALA A 409 -13.30 -17.38 -6.94
CA ALA A 409 -12.24 -18.03 -7.71
C ALA A 409 -11.89 -19.43 -7.17
N LEU A 410 -11.82 -19.60 -5.84
CA LEU A 410 -11.59 -20.89 -5.21
C LEU A 410 -12.76 -21.85 -5.45
N ASP A 411 -13.99 -21.37 -5.35
CA ASP A 411 -15.18 -22.22 -5.51
C ASP A 411 -15.42 -22.63 -6.96
N GLY A 412 -15.04 -21.79 -7.91
CA GLY A 412 -15.09 -22.11 -9.35
C GLY A 412 -13.81 -22.74 -9.92
N ASP A 413 -12.78 -22.97 -9.09
CA ASP A 413 -11.41 -23.33 -9.51
C ASP A 413 -10.85 -22.42 -10.64
N LEU A 414 -11.20 -21.13 -10.60
CA LEU A 414 -10.79 -20.11 -11.55
C LEU A 414 -9.46 -19.48 -11.14
N LEU A 415 -8.44 -20.33 -10.98
CA LEU A 415 -7.15 -19.95 -10.39
C LEU A 415 -6.04 -19.73 -11.44
N SER A 416 -6.42 -19.61 -12.72
CA SER A 416 -5.48 -19.15 -13.76
C SER A 416 -5.06 -17.70 -13.54
N ARG A 417 -3.85 -17.34 -13.96
CA ARG A 417 -3.33 -15.96 -13.88
C ARG A 417 -4.29 -14.94 -14.50
N ASN A 418 -4.97 -15.30 -15.59
CA ASN A 418 -5.91 -14.43 -16.28
C ASN A 418 -7.20 -14.22 -15.48
N ALA A 419 -7.71 -15.25 -14.81
CA ALA A 419 -8.87 -15.14 -13.94
C ALA A 419 -8.55 -14.35 -12.67
N LEU A 420 -7.39 -14.64 -12.04
CA LEU A 420 -6.90 -13.90 -10.88
C LEU A 420 -6.65 -12.42 -11.21
N ALA A 421 -6.21 -12.09 -12.42
CA ALA A 421 -6.05 -10.70 -12.87
C ALA A 421 -7.38 -9.91 -12.90
N CYS A 422 -8.53 -10.58 -12.95
CA CYS A 422 -9.82 -9.90 -12.84
C CYS A 422 -10.14 -9.45 -11.40
N ILE A 423 -9.50 -10.03 -10.37
CA ILE A 423 -9.71 -9.65 -8.97
C ILE A 423 -9.01 -8.32 -8.65
N ASN A 424 -7.86 -8.03 -9.26
CA ASN A 424 -7.21 -6.71 -9.18
C ASN A 424 -7.14 -6.11 -10.59
N PRO A 425 -8.28 -5.59 -11.10
CA PRO A 425 -8.34 -5.05 -12.44
C PRO A 425 -7.58 -3.73 -12.54
N TYR A 426 -7.38 -3.29 -13.78
CA TYR A 426 -6.93 -1.94 -14.07
C TYR A 426 -7.86 -0.89 -13.45
N GLN A 427 -7.27 0.12 -12.81
CA GLN A 427 -7.95 1.18 -12.08
C GLN A 427 -7.59 2.56 -12.65
N PRO A 428 -8.42 3.15 -13.55
CA PRO A 428 -8.10 4.42 -14.19
C PRO A 428 -8.05 5.59 -13.20
N ASN A 429 -8.79 5.56 -12.10
CA ASN A 429 -8.69 6.53 -11.01
C ASN A 429 -7.31 6.55 -10.34
N LEU A 430 -6.70 5.37 -10.14
CA LEU A 430 -5.36 5.21 -9.59
C LEU A 430 -4.30 5.62 -10.62
N SER A 431 -4.39 5.10 -11.85
CA SER A 431 -3.44 5.42 -12.92
C SER A 431 -3.46 6.91 -13.29
N GLY A 432 -4.61 7.56 -13.24
CA GLY A 432 -4.75 8.99 -13.45
C GLY A 432 -4.02 9.84 -12.40
N ALA A 433 -3.91 9.36 -11.16
CA ALA A 433 -3.19 10.06 -10.09
C ALA A 433 -1.68 10.12 -10.32
N TRP A 434 -1.12 9.28 -11.21
CA TRP A 434 0.31 9.31 -11.55
C TRP A 434 0.75 10.64 -12.16
N LEU A 435 -0.11 11.30 -12.95
CA LEU A 435 0.21 12.63 -13.50
C LEU A 435 0.41 13.66 -12.38
N LEU A 436 -0.41 13.58 -11.32
CA LEU A 436 -0.31 14.47 -10.16
C LEU A 436 1.04 14.26 -9.47
N GLN A 437 1.41 13.00 -9.20
CA GLN A 437 2.72 12.67 -8.62
C GLN A 437 3.86 13.23 -9.50
N ARG A 438 3.78 13.06 -10.82
CA ARG A 438 4.78 13.58 -11.76
C ARG A 438 4.86 15.11 -11.70
N ALA A 439 3.73 15.80 -11.63
CA ALA A 439 3.66 17.26 -11.51
C ALA A 439 4.17 17.76 -10.14
N MET A 440 4.11 16.93 -9.10
CA MET A 440 4.65 17.18 -7.76
C MET A 440 6.15 16.84 -7.61
N SER A 441 6.83 16.52 -8.72
CA SER A 441 8.25 16.18 -8.74
C SER A 441 9.03 17.02 -9.76
N ALA A 442 10.35 17.03 -9.61
CA ALA A 442 11.26 17.69 -10.54
C ALA A 442 12.26 16.67 -11.11
N ARG A 443 12.63 16.82 -12.39
CA ARG A 443 13.57 15.91 -13.07
C ARG A 443 15.01 16.25 -12.67
N VAL A 444 15.88 15.24 -12.58
CA VAL A 444 17.33 15.48 -12.40
C VAL A 444 17.84 16.40 -13.50
N GLY A 445 18.65 17.39 -13.14
CA GLY A 445 19.22 18.37 -14.06
C GLY A 445 18.23 19.41 -14.63
N SER A 446 16.95 19.34 -14.26
CA SER A 446 16.00 20.42 -14.58
C SER A 446 16.08 21.56 -13.56
N SER A 447 15.65 22.75 -13.97
CA SER A 447 15.53 23.92 -13.11
C SER A 447 14.09 24.45 -13.18
N PRO A 448 13.12 23.78 -12.53
CA PRO A 448 11.74 24.25 -12.52
C PRO A 448 11.67 25.60 -11.78
N PRO A 449 10.69 26.47 -12.09
CA PRO A 449 10.46 27.68 -11.30
C PRO A 449 10.31 27.29 -9.81
N PRO A 450 11.01 27.97 -8.88
CA PRO A 450 11.12 27.51 -7.49
C PRO A 450 9.77 27.26 -6.80
N ASP A 451 8.76 28.09 -7.10
CA ASP A 451 7.43 28.01 -6.52
C ASP A 451 6.40 27.30 -7.42
N PHE A 452 6.81 26.67 -8.52
CA PHE A 452 5.86 26.05 -9.45
C PHE A 452 4.98 25.02 -8.75
N ILE A 453 5.57 24.09 -7.99
CA ILE A 453 4.84 23.00 -7.34
C ILE A 453 3.91 23.55 -6.25
N ASN A 454 4.39 24.52 -5.46
CA ASN A 454 3.59 25.22 -4.45
C ASN A 454 2.39 25.92 -5.08
N ASN A 455 2.60 26.70 -6.15
CA ASN A 455 1.54 27.39 -6.85
C ASN A 455 0.54 26.42 -7.48
N LEU A 456 1.00 25.33 -8.07
CA LEU A 456 0.15 24.30 -8.65
C LEU A 456 -0.77 23.69 -7.58
N LEU A 457 -0.20 23.27 -6.46
CA LEU A 457 -0.94 22.62 -5.39
C LEU A 457 -1.88 23.58 -4.68
N ALA A 458 -1.42 24.78 -4.31
CA ALA A 458 -2.26 25.82 -3.73
C ALA A 458 -3.48 26.12 -4.61
N THR A 459 -3.28 26.23 -5.93
CA THR A 459 -4.39 26.47 -6.88
C THR A 459 -5.35 25.29 -6.94
N ASN A 460 -4.81 24.07 -7.07
CA ASN A 460 -5.61 22.86 -7.17
C ASN A 460 -6.49 22.68 -5.92
N PHE A 461 -5.88 22.81 -4.75
CA PHE A 461 -6.54 22.67 -3.46
C PHE A 461 -7.56 23.78 -3.18
N ALA A 462 -7.24 25.04 -3.51
CA ALA A 462 -8.22 26.13 -3.41
C ALA A 462 -9.44 25.90 -4.35
N CYS A 463 -9.21 25.36 -5.55
CA CYS A 463 -10.30 24.99 -6.45
C CYS A 463 -11.16 23.87 -5.86
N MET A 464 -10.55 22.81 -5.30
CA MET A 464 -11.28 21.73 -4.65
C MET A 464 -12.08 22.22 -3.43
N GLN A 465 -11.50 23.09 -2.61
CA GLN A 465 -12.19 23.70 -1.47
C GLN A 465 -13.41 24.50 -1.90
N LYS A 466 -13.29 25.30 -2.98
CA LYS A 466 -14.41 26.06 -3.55
C LYS A 466 -15.52 25.16 -4.11
N LEU A 467 -15.16 23.99 -4.63
CA LEU A 467 -16.11 22.98 -5.13
C LEU A 467 -16.76 22.15 -4.00
N GLY A 468 -16.20 22.21 -2.79
CA GLY A 468 -16.76 21.62 -1.57
C GLY A 468 -16.41 20.15 -1.34
N ASP A 469 -16.99 19.61 -0.27
CA ASP A 469 -16.71 18.27 0.27
C ASP A 469 -16.87 17.12 -0.74
N PRO A 470 -17.84 17.12 -1.68
CA PRO A 470 -17.95 16.08 -2.70
C PRO A 470 -16.74 15.98 -3.64
N VAL A 471 -15.92 17.01 -3.70
CA VAL A 471 -14.66 17.03 -4.47
C VAL A 471 -13.46 16.81 -3.56
N LEU A 472 -13.37 17.58 -2.47
CA LEU A 472 -12.18 17.60 -1.63
C LEU A 472 -11.99 16.30 -0.82
N ARG A 473 -13.04 15.78 -0.17
CA ARG A 473 -12.92 14.63 0.74
C ARG A 473 -12.48 13.34 0.05
N PRO A 474 -13.13 12.89 -1.04
CA PRO A 474 -12.69 11.68 -1.75
C PRO A 474 -11.23 11.83 -2.23
N PHE A 475 -10.82 12.99 -2.74
CA PHE A 475 -9.44 13.21 -3.17
C PHE A 475 -8.43 13.01 -2.03
N LEU A 476 -8.71 13.57 -0.85
CA LEU A 476 -7.86 13.44 0.33
C LEU A 476 -7.82 12.02 0.93
N GLN A 477 -8.75 11.16 0.52
CA GLN A 477 -8.80 9.74 0.87
C GLN A 477 -8.42 8.85 -0.33
N ASP A 478 -7.61 9.38 -1.25
CA ASP A 478 -7.09 8.68 -2.43
C ASP A 478 -8.15 8.12 -3.38
N VAL A 479 -9.31 8.79 -3.45
CA VAL A 479 -10.38 8.46 -4.37
C VAL A 479 -10.50 9.54 -5.42
N THR A 480 -9.91 9.28 -6.59
CA THR A 480 -10.13 10.11 -7.77
C THR A 480 -11.42 9.69 -8.48
N GLN A 481 -12.31 10.65 -8.72
CA GLN A 481 -13.55 10.46 -9.48
C GLN A 481 -13.57 11.37 -10.71
N PHE A 482 -14.24 10.95 -11.78
CA PHE A 482 -14.26 11.70 -13.04
C PHE A 482 -14.79 13.14 -12.88
N ALA A 483 -16.00 13.30 -12.35
CA ALA A 483 -16.65 14.61 -12.28
C ALA A 483 -15.90 15.58 -11.34
N PRO A 484 -15.52 15.20 -10.10
CA PRO A 484 -14.64 16.02 -9.25
C PRO A 484 -13.34 16.45 -9.93
N LEU A 485 -12.65 15.53 -10.62
CA LEU A 485 -11.41 15.83 -11.32
C LEU A 485 -11.64 16.82 -12.47
N ALA A 486 -12.66 16.58 -13.31
CA ALA A 486 -12.99 17.44 -14.45
C ALA A 486 -13.37 18.87 -14.00
N LEU A 487 -14.17 18.99 -12.93
CA LEU A 487 -14.56 20.27 -12.35
C LEU A 487 -13.36 21.02 -11.76
N THR A 488 -12.48 20.31 -11.06
CA THR A 488 -11.26 20.91 -10.49
C THR A 488 -10.34 21.43 -11.60
N MET A 489 -10.10 20.63 -12.64
CA MET A 489 -9.31 21.05 -13.80
C MET A 489 -9.92 22.25 -14.53
N GLY A 490 -11.23 22.23 -14.78
CA GLY A 490 -11.94 23.36 -15.39
C GLY A 490 -11.83 24.63 -14.54
N SER A 491 -11.98 24.51 -13.23
CA SER A 491 -11.80 25.61 -12.28
C SER A 491 -10.37 26.16 -12.30
N MET A 492 -9.35 25.31 -12.41
CA MET A 492 -7.94 25.73 -12.54
C MET A 492 -7.67 26.48 -13.85
N VAL A 493 -8.20 26.00 -14.97
CA VAL A 493 -8.08 26.67 -16.28
C VAL A 493 -8.64 28.08 -16.24
N VAL A 494 -9.79 28.27 -15.58
CA VAL A 494 -10.43 29.58 -15.42
C VAL A 494 -9.68 30.46 -14.42
N SER A 495 -9.27 29.90 -13.28
CA SER A 495 -8.71 30.69 -12.17
C SER A 495 -7.25 31.07 -12.39
N ARG A 496 -6.45 30.22 -13.05
CA ARG A 496 -5.03 30.45 -13.34
C ARG A 496 -4.59 29.84 -14.69
N PRO A 497 -5.04 30.41 -15.83
CA PRO A 497 -4.69 29.90 -17.16
C PRO A 497 -3.18 29.92 -17.44
N SER A 498 -2.43 30.83 -16.81
CA SER A 498 -0.98 30.96 -16.95
C SER A 498 -0.20 29.74 -16.41
N LEU A 499 -0.80 28.88 -15.60
CA LEU A 499 -0.16 27.64 -15.12
C LEU A 499 -0.10 26.56 -16.20
N LEU A 500 -0.99 26.58 -17.20
CA LEU A 500 -1.07 25.52 -18.20
C LEU A 500 0.23 25.36 -18.99
N PRO A 501 0.83 26.42 -19.58
CA PRO A 501 2.09 26.28 -20.29
C PRO A 501 3.20 25.71 -19.41
N THR A 502 3.26 26.10 -18.13
CA THR A 502 4.27 25.59 -17.19
C THR A 502 4.04 24.13 -16.84
N ILE A 503 2.80 23.68 -16.66
CA ILE A 503 2.45 22.26 -16.49
C ILE A 503 2.89 21.48 -17.73
N PHE A 504 2.56 21.96 -18.93
CA PHE A 504 2.94 21.31 -20.19
C PHE A 504 4.47 21.17 -20.33
N LEU A 505 5.23 22.22 -20.00
CA LEU A 505 6.70 22.20 -20.04
C LEU A 505 7.31 21.25 -18.99
N GLN A 506 6.81 21.26 -17.76
CA GLN A 506 7.36 20.48 -16.66
C GLN A 506 7.03 18.99 -16.78
N VAL A 507 5.77 18.68 -17.11
CA VAL A 507 5.28 17.31 -17.21
C VAL A 507 5.72 16.68 -18.54
N GLY A 508 5.64 17.43 -19.64
CA GLY A 508 5.97 16.98 -20.99
C GLY A 508 4.82 16.26 -21.71
N PRO A 509 4.90 16.13 -23.05
CA PRO A 509 3.76 15.70 -23.88
C PRO A 509 3.41 14.21 -23.74
N ILE A 510 4.40 13.34 -23.52
CA ILE A 510 4.17 11.89 -23.43
C ILE A 510 3.34 11.53 -22.18
N PRO A 511 3.72 11.94 -20.95
CA PRO A 511 2.89 11.75 -19.76
C PRO A 511 1.46 12.29 -19.89
N LEU A 512 1.27 13.43 -20.56
CA LEU A 512 -0.05 14.06 -20.73
C LEU A 512 -0.96 13.26 -21.66
N ARG A 513 -0.41 12.74 -22.76
CA ARG A 513 -1.15 11.84 -23.65
C ARG A 513 -1.57 10.57 -22.92
N ASP A 514 -0.66 9.95 -22.18
CA ASP A 514 -0.94 8.74 -21.42
C ASP A 514 -2.02 9.01 -20.36
N TRP A 515 -1.93 10.14 -19.66
CA TRP A 515 -2.96 10.57 -18.71
C TRP A 515 -4.33 10.81 -19.36
N LEU A 516 -4.40 11.38 -20.57
CA LEU A 516 -5.67 11.58 -21.27
C LEU A 516 -6.40 10.26 -21.53
N LEU A 517 -5.65 9.17 -21.80
CA LEU A 517 -6.22 7.83 -21.92
C LEU A 517 -6.80 7.36 -20.59
N HIS A 518 -6.11 7.57 -19.47
CA HIS A 518 -6.63 7.24 -18.14
C HIS A 518 -7.87 8.08 -17.79
N PHE A 519 -7.87 9.38 -18.08
CA PHE A 519 -8.98 10.30 -17.83
C PHE A 519 -10.24 9.94 -18.63
N THR A 520 -10.09 9.65 -19.92
CA THR A 520 -11.21 9.20 -20.77
C THR A 520 -11.73 7.82 -20.35
N THR A 521 -10.83 6.92 -19.94
CA THR A 521 -11.24 5.62 -19.40
C THR A 521 -11.95 5.75 -18.05
N LEU A 522 -11.53 6.71 -17.21
CA LEU A 522 -12.21 7.04 -15.96
C LEU A 522 -13.64 7.54 -16.21
N ALA A 523 -13.83 8.37 -17.24
CA ALA A 523 -15.16 8.80 -17.69
C ALA A 523 -16.02 7.60 -18.14
N ALA A 524 -15.45 6.72 -18.97
CA ALA A 524 -16.13 5.52 -19.46
C ALA A 524 -16.51 4.57 -18.32
N PHE A 525 -15.61 4.33 -17.35
CA PHE A 525 -15.88 3.49 -16.18
C PHE A 525 -17.00 4.08 -15.31
N SER A 526 -16.99 5.41 -15.13
CA SER A 526 -18.05 6.11 -14.39
C SER A 526 -19.41 5.92 -15.07
N ALA A 527 -19.49 6.11 -16.38
CA ALA A 527 -20.72 5.92 -17.15
C ALA A 527 -21.18 4.45 -17.16
N LEU A 528 -20.26 3.50 -17.33
CA LEU A 528 -20.56 2.07 -17.31
C LEU A 528 -21.07 1.60 -15.95
N HIS A 529 -20.47 2.09 -14.85
CA HIS A 529 -20.95 1.76 -13.50
C HIS A 529 -22.37 2.31 -13.28
N GLN A 530 -22.62 3.58 -13.63
CA GLN A 530 -23.96 4.18 -13.49
C GLN A 530 -25.00 3.43 -14.33
N LEU A 531 -24.68 3.09 -15.58
CA LEU A 531 -25.55 2.30 -16.45
C LEU A 531 -25.80 0.90 -15.88
N ALA A 532 -24.76 0.23 -15.39
CA ALA A 532 -24.87 -1.09 -14.80
C ALA A 532 -25.77 -1.10 -13.55
N SER A 533 -25.65 -0.06 -12.71
CA SER A 533 -26.50 0.14 -11.54
C SER A 533 -27.95 0.45 -11.94
N ALA A 534 -28.16 1.31 -12.95
CA ALA A 534 -29.50 1.65 -13.43
C ALA A 534 -30.24 0.46 -14.07
N LEU A 535 -29.51 -0.48 -14.67
CA LEU A 535 -30.06 -1.69 -15.27
C LEU A 535 -30.09 -2.90 -14.32
N SER A 536 -29.75 -2.71 -13.02
CA SER A 536 -29.65 -3.78 -12.02
C SER A 536 -28.83 -4.99 -12.51
N LEU A 537 -27.71 -4.75 -13.22
CA LEU A 537 -26.92 -5.83 -13.81
C LEU A 537 -26.37 -6.80 -12.76
N SER A 538 -26.17 -6.36 -11.51
CA SER A 538 -25.75 -7.23 -10.41
C SER A 538 -26.75 -8.37 -10.14
N GLU A 539 -28.05 -8.09 -10.24
CA GLU A 539 -29.13 -9.07 -10.07
C GLU A 539 -29.16 -10.04 -11.25
N ALA A 540 -29.09 -9.52 -12.49
CA ALA A 540 -29.03 -10.34 -13.70
C ALA A 540 -27.81 -11.27 -13.72
N VAL A 541 -26.68 -10.80 -13.19
CA VAL A 541 -25.44 -11.58 -13.08
C VAL A 541 -25.54 -12.69 -12.03
N ALA A 542 -26.38 -12.52 -10.99
CA ALA A 542 -26.52 -13.51 -9.92
C ALA A 542 -27.04 -14.88 -10.42
N SER A 543 -27.89 -14.87 -11.46
CA SER A 543 -28.43 -16.08 -12.09
C SER A 543 -27.51 -16.75 -13.12
N LEU A 544 -26.37 -16.14 -13.46
CA LEU A 544 -25.45 -16.71 -14.44
C LEU A 544 -24.72 -17.96 -13.90
N PRO A 545 -24.26 -18.87 -14.80
CA PRO A 545 -23.40 -19.98 -14.41
C PRO A 545 -22.15 -19.50 -13.65
N PRO A 546 -21.62 -20.28 -12.68
CA PRO A 546 -20.58 -19.81 -11.75
C PRO A 546 -19.39 -19.11 -12.42
N ARG A 547 -18.87 -19.69 -13.51
CA ARG A 547 -17.75 -19.11 -14.27
C ARG A 547 -18.10 -17.77 -14.91
N GLN A 548 -19.26 -17.66 -15.54
CA GLN A 548 -19.69 -16.40 -16.17
C GLN A 548 -19.99 -15.35 -15.11
N ARG A 549 -20.64 -15.75 -14.02
CA ARG A 549 -20.93 -14.92 -12.86
C ARG A 549 -19.66 -14.33 -12.25
N PHE A 550 -18.60 -15.12 -12.09
CA PHE A 550 -17.30 -14.63 -11.64
C PHE A 550 -16.80 -13.49 -12.52
N PHE A 551 -16.67 -13.70 -13.83
CA PHE A 551 -16.11 -12.69 -14.73
C PHE A 551 -16.97 -11.43 -14.80
N TRP A 552 -18.29 -11.56 -14.77
CA TRP A 552 -19.19 -10.41 -14.76
C TRP A 552 -19.15 -9.65 -13.44
N ARG A 553 -19.14 -10.31 -12.29
CA ARG A 553 -18.97 -9.64 -10.98
C ARG A 553 -17.67 -8.85 -10.92
N ARG A 554 -16.55 -9.48 -11.31
CA ARG A 554 -15.24 -8.81 -11.37
C ARG A 554 -15.24 -7.63 -12.35
N ARG A 555 -16.02 -7.69 -13.43
CA ARG A 555 -16.17 -6.58 -14.38
C ARG A 555 -16.96 -5.41 -13.77
N LEU A 556 -18.07 -5.69 -13.07
CA LEU A 556 -18.87 -4.68 -12.39
C LEU A 556 -18.06 -3.97 -11.29
N GLU A 557 -17.32 -4.74 -10.50
CA GLU A 557 -16.40 -4.22 -9.48
C GLU A 557 -15.27 -3.38 -10.11
N ALA A 558 -14.75 -3.78 -11.27
CA ALA A 558 -13.74 -2.99 -11.99
C ALA A 558 -14.28 -1.60 -12.36
N TRP A 559 -15.54 -1.51 -12.79
CA TRP A 559 -16.16 -0.22 -13.11
C TRP A 559 -16.42 0.62 -11.87
N GLU A 560 -16.92 0.03 -10.80
CA GLU A 560 -17.19 0.71 -9.52
C GLU A 560 -15.90 1.25 -8.89
N PHE A 561 -14.96 0.37 -8.56
CA PHE A 561 -13.71 0.76 -7.88
C PHE A 561 -12.75 1.51 -8.79
N GLY A 562 -12.72 1.19 -10.08
CA GLY A 562 -11.91 1.91 -11.05
C GLY A 562 -12.42 3.32 -11.36
N SER A 563 -13.73 3.58 -11.14
CA SER A 563 -14.29 4.94 -11.22
C SER A 563 -14.22 5.73 -9.91
N GLY A 564 -13.91 5.07 -8.79
CA GLY A 564 -13.97 5.65 -7.46
C GLY A 564 -15.39 5.84 -6.92
N LEU A 565 -16.40 5.26 -7.56
CA LEU A 565 -17.81 5.37 -7.16
C LEU A 565 -18.18 4.41 -6.02
N ASP A 566 -17.24 3.57 -5.57
CA ASP A 566 -17.31 2.85 -4.28
C ASP A 566 -17.25 3.80 -3.07
N TYR A 567 -16.75 5.02 -3.26
CA TYR A 567 -16.72 6.02 -2.21
C TYR A 567 -18.10 6.66 -1.99
N LYS A 568 -18.54 6.66 -0.73
CA LYS A 568 -19.77 7.29 -0.24
C LYS A 568 -19.40 8.35 0.79
N LEU A 569 -19.90 9.58 0.60
CA LEU A 569 -19.66 10.70 1.52
C LEU A 569 -20.22 10.42 2.91
#